data_AF-A0A1Y2DEM5-F1
#
_entry.id   AF-A0A1Y2DEM5-F1
#
_cell.length_a   1.000
_cell.length_b   1.000
_cell.length_c   1.000
_cell.angle_alpha   90.00
_cell.angle_beta   90.00
_cell.angle_gamma   90.00
#
_symmetry.space_group_name_H-M   'P 1'
#
loop_
_entity.id
_entity.type
_entity.pdbx_description
1 polymer ?
#
loop_
_entity_poly.entity_id
_entity_poly.type
_entity_poly.pdbx_seq_one_letter_code
_entity_poly.pdbx_strand_id
1 'polypeptide(L)'
;MAMDPKYHFNFPENWNRDNELALRQYERCAPSFTNINDFLEIYTRSPIYHVVVFVILIYIVVSLILIFFNGNNYDTLKLNKTFMIIYAFSGIICIINCYLRNAFYESMPCAVVIFLLNLGYIPNFLSCIGCIMYYLQQCYFTKSSYEKATNRNFIKQGNFFYRACLFFNEEKFVNIIIYSTLAGVFFSAIFGVKGDYYTFVPLSKGFCTSSNIEGYPMYFAAFVYFVFSFFALYELHKLGSDFVLRRSLIITLYISIVLLVLTVIGNTTPFVKCHKIIRYIPHDSLLQIFSCVFNYSHISYPLFQLYYTKYEVKKLDLTKSGLIHILNDTTLFNEFLNFCNTKRCVEGVIFHREYKKFKNIFRESGKKLNSAGGVFESTSSNSSSYNISIDLLYKNITGLSNEPLPYFETSTYNNAQHNYPSFGNNENFLFNNSLPSPQTKQHKRMLSFGRKKKDYSDANGNNNDIYSDQIIIDKKIVHIYDEIFEKANLIYNFFFKQNSDYELNVSGYIVKKIEKRIQLFNLHYSKMKNKQLFLYEELECEDMFDEAYEEVIQSLYINIYSAFVLYKRKHK
;
A
#
# COMPACT_ATOMS: atom_id res chain seq x y z
N MET A 1 8.62 60.81 -25.00
CA MET A 1 8.33 59.48 -25.60
C MET A 1 6.85 59.45 -25.93
N ALA A 2 6.49 59.18 -27.18
CA ALA A 2 5.09 58.97 -27.55
C ALA A 2 4.57 57.69 -26.87
N MET A 3 3.34 57.72 -26.33
CA MET A 3 2.67 56.52 -25.85
C MET A 3 2.52 55.53 -26.99
N ASP A 4 2.86 54.27 -26.75
CA ASP A 4 2.53 53.20 -27.70
C ASP A 4 0.99 53.10 -27.74
N PRO A 5 0.33 53.39 -28.88
CA PRO A 5 -1.12 53.44 -28.97
C PRO A 5 -1.79 52.10 -28.63
N LYS A 6 -1.02 51.02 -28.52
CA LYS A 6 -1.50 49.67 -28.24
C LYS A 6 -1.71 49.37 -26.75
N TYR A 7 -1.08 50.11 -25.83
CA TYR A 7 -1.07 49.78 -24.40
C TYR A 7 -1.45 50.98 -23.51
N HIS A 8 -2.00 50.71 -22.33
CA HIS A 8 -2.45 51.74 -21.38
C HIS A 8 -1.30 52.51 -20.69
N PHE A 9 -0.07 52.01 -20.78
CA PHE A 9 1.12 52.60 -20.16
C PHE A 9 2.35 52.37 -21.05
N ASN A 10 3.44 53.07 -20.75
CA ASN A 10 4.70 52.96 -21.48
C ASN A 10 5.55 51.78 -20.98
N PHE A 11 6.46 51.31 -21.83
CA PHE A 11 7.47 50.32 -21.45
C PHE A 11 8.27 50.80 -20.22
N PRO A 12 8.46 49.95 -19.18
CA PRO A 12 9.13 50.36 -17.94
C PRO A 12 10.53 50.93 -18.16
N GLU A 13 10.80 52.08 -17.53
CA GLU A 13 12.09 52.79 -17.69
C GLU A 13 13.27 52.03 -17.09
N ASN A 14 13.02 51.17 -16.09
CA ASN A 14 14.03 50.34 -15.45
C ASN A 14 14.36 49.06 -16.23
N TRP A 15 13.61 48.74 -17.29
CA TRP A 15 13.85 47.56 -18.13
C TRP A 15 14.69 47.93 -19.35
N ASN A 16 15.56 47.01 -19.78
CA ASN A 16 16.33 47.21 -21.00
C ASN A 16 15.44 46.97 -22.24
N ARG A 17 15.19 48.00 -23.05
CA ARG A 17 14.41 47.90 -24.30
C ARG A 17 15.10 47.06 -25.37
N ASP A 18 16.43 46.95 -25.32
CA ASP A 18 17.21 46.14 -26.26
C ASP A 18 17.14 44.65 -25.91
N ASN A 19 16.57 44.29 -24.75
CA ASN A 19 16.34 42.91 -24.37
C ASN A 19 15.02 42.40 -24.97
N GLU A 20 15.12 41.61 -26.04
CA GLU A 20 13.96 41.01 -26.73
C GLU A 20 13.06 40.20 -25.78
N LEU A 21 13.61 39.54 -24.77
CA LEU A 21 12.82 38.77 -23.78
C LEU A 21 11.97 39.69 -22.90
N ALA A 22 12.54 40.82 -22.46
CA ALA A 22 11.82 41.83 -21.68
C ALA A 22 10.70 42.46 -22.51
N LEU A 23 10.99 42.79 -23.77
CA LEU A 23 10.00 43.32 -24.72
C LEU A 23 8.86 42.32 -24.96
N ARG A 24 9.19 41.06 -25.28
CA ARG A 24 8.19 40.01 -25.51
C ARG A 24 7.32 39.75 -24.29
N GLN A 25 7.92 39.78 -23.09
CA GLN A 25 7.19 39.63 -21.83
C GLN A 25 6.28 40.83 -21.56
N TYR A 26 6.75 42.06 -21.84
CA TYR A 26 5.94 43.28 -21.77
C TYR A 26 4.75 43.21 -22.72
N GLU A 27 4.97 42.97 -24.02
CA GLU A 27 3.90 42.91 -25.03
C GLU A 27 2.87 41.82 -24.71
N ARG A 28 3.31 40.71 -24.12
CA ARG A 28 2.43 39.60 -23.72
C ARG A 28 1.54 39.97 -22.53
N CYS A 29 2.08 40.67 -21.54
CA CYS A 29 1.39 40.90 -20.27
C CYS A 29 0.78 42.30 -20.12
N ALA A 30 1.31 43.33 -20.77
CA ALA A 30 0.80 44.70 -20.70
C ALA A 30 -0.72 44.82 -20.99
N PRO A 31 -1.31 44.09 -21.96
CA PRO A 31 -2.75 44.13 -22.20
C PRO A 31 -3.62 43.70 -21.01
N SER A 32 -3.06 42.98 -20.03
CA SER A 32 -3.79 42.50 -18.85
C SER A 32 -3.84 43.54 -17.72
N PHE A 33 -3.22 44.72 -17.88
CA PHE A 33 -3.09 45.73 -16.84
C PHE A 33 -3.46 47.12 -17.34
N THR A 34 -4.04 47.93 -16.44
CA THR A 34 -4.38 49.34 -16.71
C THR A 34 -3.30 50.31 -16.25
N ASN A 35 -2.46 49.92 -15.30
CA ASN A 35 -1.40 50.75 -14.71
C ASN A 35 -0.07 50.00 -14.69
N ILE A 36 1.03 50.71 -14.96
CA ILE A 36 2.40 50.22 -14.89
C ILE A 36 2.77 49.66 -13.50
N ASN A 37 2.26 50.27 -12.42
CA ASN A 37 2.58 49.83 -11.05
C ASN A 37 2.04 48.42 -10.79
N ASP A 38 0.79 48.14 -11.18
CA ASP A 38 0.18 46.82 -11.06
C ASP A 38 0.91 45.77 -11.92
N PHE A 39 1.39 46.19 -13.10
CA PHE A 39 2.20 45.35 -13.98
C PHE A 39 3.57 45.02 -13.36
N LEU A 40 4.29 46.01 -12.80
CA LEU A 40 5.59 45.79 -12.15
C LEU A 40 5.44 44.96 -10.87
N GLU A 41 4.33 45.14 -10.16
CA GLU A 41 4.08 44.46 -8.90
C GLU A 41 4.04 42.92 -9.04
N ILE A 42 3.69 42.36 -10.21
CA ILE A 42 3.68 40.91 -10.43
C ILE A 42 5.08 40.28 -10.47
N TYR A 43 6.10 41.08 -10.79
CA TYR A 43 7.50 40.65 -10.83
C TYR A 43 8.18 40.83 -9.46
N THR A 44 7.65 41.71 -8.61
CA THR A 44 8.05 41.82 -7.20
C THR A 44 7.35 40.76 -6.35
N ARG A 45 8.07 39.70 -5.98
CA ARG A 45 7.50 38.58 -5.22
C ARG A 45 7.03 39.03 -3.84
N SER A 46 5.88 38.48 -3.44
CA SER A 46 5.33 38.73 -2.10
C SER A 46 6.25 38.15 -1.01
N PRO A 47 6.38 38.79 0.17
CA PRO A 47 7.08 38.20 1.32
C PRO A 47 6.62 36.78 1.65
N ILE A 48 5.34 36.47 1.45
CA ILE A 48 4.76 35.13 1.66
C ILE A 48 5.44 34.09 0.77
N TYR A 49 5.72 34.44 -0.50
CA TYR A 49 6.41 33.54 -1.43
C TYR A 49 7.79 33.15 -0.91
N HIS A 50 8.58 34.12 -0.43
CA HIS A 50 9.91 33.86 0.13
C HIS A 50 9.84 32.91 1.34
N VAL A 51 8.89 33.14 2.26
CA VAL A 51 8.69 32.28 3.43
C VAL A 51 8.31 30.86 3.01
N VAL A 52 7.36 30.71 2.09
CA VAL A 52 6.92 29.38 1.61
C VAL A 52 8.06 28.61 0.97
N VAL A 53 8.84 29.24 0.08
CA VAL A 53 9.98 28.59 -0.57
C VAL A 53 11.05 28.18 0.44
N PHE A 54 11.33 29.05 1.43
CA PHE A 54 12.30 28.75 2.47
C PHE A 54 11.87 27.58 3.36
N VAL A 55 10.59 27.53 3.75
CA VAL A 55 10.01 26.39 4.51
C VAL A 55 10.10 25.10 3.71
N ILE A 56 9.78 25.14 2.41
CA ILE A 56 9.89 23.97 1.52
C ILE A 56 11.35 23.51 1.40
N LEU A 57 12.29 24.45 1.29
CA LEU A 57 13.72 24.13 1.23
C LEU A 57 14.21 23.45 2.52
N ILE A 58 13.87 24.01 3.69
CA ILE A 58 14.19 23.40 4.98
C ILE A 58 13.59 22.00 5.07
N TYR A 59 12.33 21.83 4.66
CA TYR A 59 11.67 20.52 4.68
C TYR A 59 12.44 19.48 3.86
N ILE A 60 12.84 19.79 2.62
CA ILE A 60 13.60 18.84 1.79
C ILE A 60 15.00 18.56 2.37
N VAL A 61 15.66 19.58 2.93
CA VAL A 61 16.98 19.40 3.59
C VAL A 61 16.86 18.48 4.81
N VAL A 62 15.83 18.68 5.66
CA VAL A 62 15.56 17.80 6.80
C VAL A 62 15.26 16.38 6.32
N SER A 63 14.43 16.21 5.27
CA SER A 63 14.18 14.90 4.67
C SER A 63 15.47 14.23 4.18
N LEU A 64 16.39 14.96 3.55
CA LEU A 64 17.69 14.44 3.11
C LEU A 64 18.55 13.99 4.30
N ILE A 65 18.63 14.80 5.35
CA ILE A 65 19.34 14.46 6.58
C ILE A 65 18.76 13.18 7.21
N LEU A 66 17.43 13.06 7.26
CA LEU A 66 16.75 11.87 7.77
C LEU A 66 17.02 10.63 6.91
N ILE A 67 17.14 10.76 5.58
CA ILE A 67 17.52 9.65 4.69
C ILE A 67 18.91 9.12 5.04
N PHE A 68 19.87 10.02 5.32
CA PHE A 68 21.23 9.61 5.71
C PHE A 68 21.26 8.92 7.07
N PHE A 69 20.63 9.50 8.09
CA PHE A 69 20.64 8.93 9.45
C PHE A 69 19.88 7.61 9.55
N ASN A 70 18.82 7.44 8.77
CA ASN A 70 18.01 6.22 8.77
C ASN A 70 18.37 5.24 7.65
N GLY A 71 19.57 5.35 7.05
CA GLY A 71 19.96 4.57 5.87
C GLY A 71 19.64 3.07 5.97
N ASN A 72 20.01 2.43 7.08
CA ASN A 72 19.80 0.99 7.30
C ASN A 72 18.31 0.61 7.46
N ASN A 73 17.48 1.58 7.88
CA ASN A 73 16.05 1.38 8.07
C ASN A 73 15.30 1.39 6.72
N TYR A 74 15.83 2.02 5.67
CA TYR A 74 15.17 2.04 4.35
C TYR A 74 15.15 0.66 3.67
N ASP A 75 16.17 -0.17 3.93
CA ASP A 75 16.22 -1.55 3.45
C ASP A 75 15.03 -2.35 4.01
N THR A 76 14.65 -2.10 5.27
CA THR A 76 13.48 -2.74 5.91
C THR A 76 12.16 -2.30 5.30
N LEU A 77 12.05 -1.02 4.90
CA LEU A 77 10.88 -0.46 4.24
C LEU A 77 10.76 -0.84 2.76
N LYS A 78 11.74 -1.59 2.21
CA LYS A 78 11.84 -1.92 0.79
C LYS A 78 11.75 -0.66 -0.08
N LEU A 79 12.45 0.39 0.34
CA LEU A 79 12.59 1.63 -0.40
C LEU A 79 14.03 1.78 -0.85
N ASN A 80 14.19 2.29 -2.07
CA ASN A 80 15.50 2.43 -2.66
C ASN A 80 16.20 3.71 -2.16
N LYS A 81 17.22 3.57 -1.30
CA LYS A 81 17.94 4.72 -0.74
C LYS A 81 18.58 5.60 -1.82
N THR A 82 19.14 5.00 -2.87
CA THR A 82 19.86 5.72 -3.93
C THR A 82 18.94 6.67 -4.68
N PHE A 83 17.77 6.21 -5.13
CA PHE A 83 16.81 7.07 -5.82
C PHE A 83 16.28 8.20 -4.92
N MET A 84 16.14 7.94 -3.62
CA MET A 84 15.65 8.93 -2.66
C MET A 84 16.68 10.04 -2.41
N ILE A 85 17.97 9.68 -2.39
CA ILE A 85 19.06 10.66 -2.32
C ILE A 85 19.10 11.51 -3.60
N ILE A 86 19.08 10.88 -4.78
CA ILE A 86 19.06 11.59 -6.07
C ILE A 86 17.85 12.53 -6.14
N TYR A 87 16.68 12.05 -5.72
CA TYR A 87 15.44 12.81 -5.67
C TYR A 87 15.54 14.04 -4.75
N ALA A 88 16.07 13.87 -3.54
CA ALA A 88 16.18 14.96 -2.57
C ALA A 88 17.20 16.02 -3.01
N PHE A 89 18.38 15.62 -3.50
CA PHE A 89 19.38 16.55 -4.04
C PHE A 89 18.86 17.32 -5.25
N SER A 90 18.25 16.61 -6.21
CA SER A 90 17.63 17.25 -7.38
C SER A 90 16.48 18.18 -6.99
N GLY A 91 15.69 17.82 -5.98
CA GLY A 91 14.64 18.65 -5.41
C GLY A 91 15.17 19.97 -4.83
N ILE A 92 16.30 19.93 -4.10
CA ILE A 92 16.97 21.14 -3.60
C ILE A 92 17.38 22.05 -4.76
N ILE A 93 17.99 21.48 -5.81
CA ILE A 93 18.38 22.24 -7.02
C ILE A 93 17.15 22.87 -7.69
N CYS A 94 16.04 22.12 -7.83
CA CYS A 94 14.79 22.63 -8.40
C CYS A 94 14.23 23.81 -7.58
N ILE A 95 14.23 23.70 -6.25
CA ILE A 95 13.72 24.75 -5.36
C ILE A 95 14.58 26.00 -5.46
N ILE A 96 15.91 25.86 -5.37
CA ILE A 96 16.86 26.97 -5.50
C ILE A 96 16.71 27.64 -6.87
N ASN A 97 16.66 26.87 -7.96
CA ASN A 97 16.49 27.43 -9.30
C ASN A 97 15.18 28.20 -9.44
N CYS A 98 14.07 27.62 -8.95
CA CYS A 98 12.78 28.28 -8.98
C CYS A 98 12.77 29.57 -8.16
N TYR A 99 13.42 29.57 -6.98
CA TYR A 99 13.60 30.77 -6.17
C TYR A 99 14.41 31.85 -6.91
N LEU A 100 15.60 31.48 -7.40
CA LEU A 100 16.50 32.41 -8.06
C LEU A 100 15.86 33.04 -9.29
N ARG A 101 15.22 32.21 -10.13
CA ARG A 101 14.49 32.69 -11.32
C ARG A 101 13.35 33.64 -10.96
N ASN A 102 12.60 33.39 -9.89
CA ASN A 102 11.43 34.20 -9.56
C ASN A 102 11.75 35.45 -8.73
N ALA A 103 12.75 35.40 -7.85
CA ALA A 103 13.16 36.52 -6.99
C ALA A 103 14.14 37.46 -7.69
N PHE A 104 15.03 36.91 -8.52
CA PHE A 104 16.03 37.67 -9.29
C PHE A 104 15.68 37.68 -10.79
N TYR A 105 14.38 37.80 -11.08
CA TYR A 105 13.84 37.62 -12.43
C TYR A 105 14.45 38.54 -13.49
N GLU A 106 14.89 39.74 -13.11
CA GLU A 106 15.49 40.73 -14.03
C GLU A 106 17.02 40.57 -14.19
N SER A 107 17.69 39.97 -13.21
CA SER A 107 19.17 39.94 -13.15
C SER A 107 19.78 38.56 -13.38
N MET A 108 19.00 37.50 -13.24
CA MET A 108 19.49 36.13 -13.33
C MET A 108 19.91 35.78 -14.77
N PRO A 109 21.12 35.24 -15.00
CA PRO A 109 21.54 34.80 -16.33
C PRO A 109 20.75 33.57 -16.79
N CYS A 110 20.20 33.60 -18.01
CA CYS A 110 19.38 32.50 -18.53
C CYS A 110 20.16 31.19 -18.64
N ALA A 111 21.45 31.27 -18.94
CA ALA A 111 22.34 30.13 -18.94
C ALA A 111 22.30 29.33 -17.63
N VAL A 112 22.42 30.03 -16.49
CA VAL A 112 22.41 29.39 -15.16
C VAL A 112 21.06 28.77 -14.88
N VAL A 113 19.96 29.46 -15.21
CA VAL A 113 18.60 28.96 -15.02
C VAL A 113 18.39 27.65 -15.78
N ILE A 114 18.82 27.59 -17.04
CA ILE A 114 18.65 26.41 -17.91
C ILE A 114 19.51 25.24 -17.42
N PHE A 115 20.76 25.49 -17.02
CA PHE A 115 21.61 24.43 -16.45
C PHE A 115 21.02 23.85 -15.18
N LEU A 116 20.58 24.69 -14.24
CA LEU A 116 19.94 24.24 -13.01
C LEU A 116 18.59 23.55 -13.29
N LEU A 117 17.90 23.93 -14.35
CA LEU A 117 16.64 23.29 -14.76
C LEU A 117 16.89 21.85 -15.22
N ASN A 118 17.94 21.60 -16.02
CA ASN A 118 18.31 20.24 -16.42
C ASN A 118 18.90 19.42 -15.26
N LEU A 119 19.80 20.00 -14.46
CA LEU A 119 20.42 19.33 -13.31
C LEU A 119 19.43 19.03 -12.18
N GLY A 120 18.36 19.80 -12.07
CA GLY A 120 17.29 19.57 -11.09
C GLY A 120 16.21 18.65 -11.66
N TYR A 121 15.45 19.10 -12.66
CA TYR A 121 14.18 18.46 -12.99
C TYR A 121 14.32 17.08 -13.65
N ILE A 122 15.33 16.86 -14.51
CA ILE A 122 15.55 15.56 -15.17
C ILE A 122 15.79 14.46 -14.13
N PRO A 123 16.78 14.56 -13.23
CA PRO A 123 16.98 13.55 -12.20
C PRO A 123 15.83 13.50 -11.20
N ASN A 124 15.12 14.61 -10.95
CA ASN A 124 13.95 14.60 -10.07
C ASN A 124 12.82 13.72 -10.63
N PHE A 125 12.41 13.92 -11.89
CA PHE A 125 11.35 13.12 -12.51
C PHE A 125 11.76 11.67 -12.71
N LEU A 126 12.98 11.41 -13.19
CA LEU A 126 13.44 10.05 -13.41
C LEU A 126 13.61 9.28 -12.09
N SER A 127 14.11 9.92 -11.02
CA SER A 127 14.17 9.26 -9.70
C SER A 127 12.78 8.94 -9.15
N CYS A 128 11.76 9.77 -9.40
CA CYS A 128 10.36 9.42 -9.09
C CYS A 128 9.93 8.13 -9.80
N ILE A 129 10.23 8.00 -11.10
CA ILE A 129 9.98 6.75 -11.86
C ILE A 129 10.70 5.57 -11.20
N GLY A 130 11.99 5.73 -10.85
CA GLY A 130 12.80 4.69 -10.22
C GLY A 130 12.22 4.22 -8.88
N CYS A 131 11.79 5.15 -8.02
CA CYS A 131 11.14 4.84 -6.74
C CYS A 131 9.84 4.05 -6.94
N ILE A 132 9.02 4.43 -7.91
CA ILE A 132 7.75 3.77 -8.21
C ILE A 132 7.96 2.39 -8.82
N MET A 133 8.89 2.26 -9.77
CA MET A 133 9.25 0.97 -10.39
C MET A 133 9.78 -0.01 -9.35
N TYR A 134 10.67 0.44 -8.46
CA TYR A 134 11.19 -0.39 -7.37
C TYR A 134 10.05 -0.87 -6.46
N TYR A 135 9.14 0.03 -6.07
CA TYR A 135 7.99 -0.35 -5.25
C TYR A 135 7.08 -1.37 -5.94
N LEU A 136 6.78 -1.17 -7.23
CA LEU A 136 5.97 -2.10 -8.02
C LEU A 136 6.65 -3.46 -8.17
N GLN A 137 7.96 -3.49 -8.40
CA GLN A 137 8.76 -4.71 -8.46
C GLN A 137 8.62 -5.51 -7.15
N GLN A 138 8.70 -4.84 -5.99
CA GLN A 138 8.49 -5.48 -4.68
C GLN A 138 7.07 -6.00 -4.49
N CYS A 139 6.06 -5.25 -4.95
CA CYS A 139 4.67 -5.71 -4.93
C CYS A 139 4.48 -6.97 -5.79
N TYR A 140 5.09 -7.01 -6.98
CA TYR A 140 5.02 -8.16 -7.87
C TYR A 140 5.76 -9.37 -7.34
N PHE A 141 6.92 -9.20 -6.70
CA PHE A 141 7.59 -10.31 -6.02
C PHE A 141 6.73 -10.87 -4.89
N THR A 142 6.14 -9.99 -4.07
CA THR A 142 5.25 -10.41 -2.97
C THR A 142 4.02 -11.15 -3.50
N LYS A 143 3.34 -10.58 -4.49
CA LYS A 143 2.16 -11.18 -5.13
C LYS A 143 2.52 -12.50 -5.82
N SER A 144 3.64 -12.55 -6.53
CA SER A 144 4.14 -13.77 -7.16
C SER A 144 4.40 -14.88 -6.16
N SER A 145 5.01 -14.57 -5.02
CA SER A 145 5.28 -15.56 -3.98
C SER A 145 3.98 -16.10 -3.41
N TYR A 146 2.99 -15.22 -3.20
CA TYR A 146 1.65 -15.61 -2.74
C TYR A 146 0.84 -16.41 -3.79
N GLU A 147 0.92 -16.07 -5.08
CA GLU A 147 0.23 -16.81 -6.14
C GLU A 147 0.89 -18.17 -6.39
N LYS A 148 2.23 -18.24 -6.39
CA LYS A 148 2.97 -19.50 -6.48
C LYS A 148 2.65 -20.41 -5.30
N ALA A 149 2.47 -19.82 -4.12
CA ALA A 149 2.00 -20.51 -2.94
C ALA A 149 0.61 -21.10 -3.18
N THR A 150 -0.38 -20.26 -3.49
CA THR A 150 -1.80 -20.62 -3.60
C THR A 150 -2.16 -21.50 -4.80
N ASN A 151 -1.44 -21.39 -5.92
CA ASN A 151 -1.74 -22.14 -7.14
C ASN A 151 -0.46 -22.69 -7.79
N ARG A 152 -0.22 -24.00 -7.61
CA ARG A 152 0.95 -24.71 -8.17
C ARG A 152 1.03 -24.68 -9.71
N ASN A 153 -0.11 -24.51 -10.40
CA ASN A 153 -0.18 -24.47 -11.87
C ASN A 153 -0.24 -23.05 -12.45
N PHE A 154 0.15 -22.02 -11.69
CA PHE A 154 0.07 -20.64 -12.15
C PHE A 154 1.10 -20.33 -13.24
N ILE A 155 0.65 -20.37 -14.51
CA ILE A 155 1.44 -19.92 -15.67
C ILE A 155 1.28 -18.40 -15.80
N LYS A 156 2.37 -17.66 -15.60
CA LYS A 156 2.37 -16.18 -15.72
C LYS A 156 2.23 -15.72 -17.16
N GLN A 157 1.05 -15.25 -17.53
CA GLN A 157 0.90 -14.31 -18.65
C GLN A 157 1.08 -12.88 -18.13
N GLY A 158 2.33 -12.43 -18.04
CA GLY A 158 2.65 -11.07 -17.62
C GLY A 158 2.55 -10.06 -18.77
N ASN A 159 1.81 -8.97 -18.56
CA ASN A 159 1.81 -7.77 -19.40
C ASN A 159 3.23 -7.23 -19.63
N PHE A 160 3.45 -6.43 -20.68
CA PHE A 160 4.74 -5.78 -20.96
C PHE A 160 5.28 -5.00 -19.75
N PHE A 161 4.44 -4.19 -19.10
CA PHE A 161 4.85 -3.37 -17.96
C PHE A 161 5.24 -4.20 -16.73
N TYR A 162 4.54 -5.31 -16.50
CA TYR A 162 4.92 -6.28 -15.47
C TYR A 162 6.33 -6.83 -15.72
N ARG A 163 6.67 -7.18 -16.98
CA ARG A 163 8.02 -7.61 -17.36
C ARG A 163 9.04 -6.48 -17.15
N ALA A 164 8.70 -5.26 -17.56
CA ALA A 164 9.57 -4.09 -17.38
C ALA A 164 9.90 -3.84 -15.90
N CYS A 165 8.93 -3.98 -14.99
CA CYS A 165 9.16 -3.88 -13.55
C CYS A 165 10.03 -5.01 -13.01
N LEU A 166 9.87 -6.25 -13.51
CA LEU A 166 10.73 -7.36 -13.09
C LEU A 166 12.18 -7.23 -13.60
N PHE A 167 12.37 -6.72 -14.82
CA PHE A 167 13.69 -6.46 -15.41
C PHE A 167 14.34 -5.17 -14.89
N PHE A 168 13.65 -4.44 -14.02
CA PHE A 168 14.20 -3.25 -13.38
C PHE A 168 15.45 -3.60 -12.56
N ASN A 169 16.56 -2.94 -12.89
CA ASN A 169 17.82 -3.02 -12.17
C ASN A 169 18.20 -1.60 -11.74
N GLU A 170 18.42 -1.42 -10.45
CA GLU A 170 18.71 -0.13 -9.83
C GLU A 170 19.93 0.54 -10.47
N GLU A 171 21.08 -0.15 -10.53
CA GLU A 171 22.35 0.39 -11.01
C GLU A 171 22.24 0.86 -12.46
N LYS A 172 21.61 0.04 -13.32
CA LYS A 172 21.37 0.41 -14.71
C LYS A 172 20.49 1.65 -14.83
N PHE A 173 19.47 1.76 -13.98
CA PHE A 173 18.56 2.91 -14.01
C PHE A 173 19.20 4.19 -13.46
N VAL A 174 20.05 4.09 -12.43
CA VAL A 174 20.88 5.22 -11.96
C VAL A 174 21.79 5.71 -13.09
N ASN A 175 22.42 4.81 -13.84
CA ASN A 175 23.24 5.18 -15.01
C ASN A 175 22.39 5.91 -16.07
N ILE A 176 21.16 5.46 -16.34
CA ILE A 176 20.23 6.15 -17.25
C ILE A 176 19.92 7.58 -16.76
N ILE A 177 19.71 7.78 -15.45
CA ILE A 177 19.48 9.11 -14.87
C ILE A 177 20.68 10.02 -15.13
N ILE A 178 21.89 9.54 -14.85
CA ILE A 178 23.14 10.31 -15.04
C ILE A 178 23.32 10.66 -16.51
N TYR A 179 23.25 9.67 -17.42
CA TYR A 179 23.43 9.90 -18.85
C TYR A 179 22.36 10.84 -19.44
N SER A 180 21.10 10.71 -19.01
CA SER A 180 20.01 11.59 -19.45
C SER A 180 20.20 13.03 -18.95
N THR A 181 20.72 13.20 -17.72
CA THR A 181 21.03 14.52 -17.16
C THR A 181 22.19 15.17 -17.92
N LEU A 182 23.28 14.44 -18.17
CA LEU A 182 24.43 14.91 -18.95
C LEU A 182 24.03 15.25 -20.39
N ALA A 183 23.23 14.39 -21.04
CA ALA A 183 22.72 14.64 -22.38
C ALA A 183 21.83 15.89 -22.43
N GLY A 184 20.96 16.09 -21.44
CA GLY A 184 20.13 17.30 -21.34
C GLY A 184 20.96 18.58 -21.16
N VAL A 185 21.96 18.55 -20.29
CA VAL A 185 22.90 19.66 -20.08
C VAL A 185 23.69 19.97 -21.36
N PHE A 186 24.22 18.94 -22.03
CA PHE A 186 24.97 19.10 -23.28
C PHE A 186 24.10 19.59 -24.43
N PHE A 187 22.87 19.09 -24.54
CA PHE A 187 21.87 19.58 -25.49
C PHE A 187 21.62 21.07 -25.31
N SER A 188 21.30 21.51 -24.09
CA SER A 188 21.03 22.94 -23.85
C SER A 188 22.28 23.81 -24.07
N ALA A 189 23.49 23.30 -23.79
CA ALA A 189 24.73 24.02 -24.08
C ALA A 189 24.98 24.19 -25.59
N ILE A 190 24.82 23.13 -26.40
CA ILE A 190 24.99 23.21 -27.86
C ILE A 190 23.98 24.16 -28.48
N PHE A 191 22.70 23.97 -28.16
CA PHE A 191 21.63 24.77 -28.74
C PHE A 191 21.65 26.20 -28.24
N GLY A 192 22.12 26.46 -27.01
CA GLY A 192 22.28 27.82 -26.51
C GLY A 192 23.35 28.64 -27.23
N VAL A 193 24.41 28.00 -27.75
CA VAL A 193 25.54 28.73 -28.37
C VAL A 193 25.33 28.99 -29.87
N LYS A 194 24.56 28.15 -30.57
CA LYS A 194 24.61 28.05 -32.05
C LYS A 194 23.50 28.76 -32.82
N GLY A 195 22.78 29.73 -32.25
CA GLY A 195 21.81 30.45 -33.09
C GLY A 195 21.34 31.79 -32.58
N ASP A 196 20.87 32.57 -33.54
CA ASP A 196 20.56 33.99 -33.40
C ASP A 196 19.28 34.26 -32.56
N TYR A 197 18.52 33.20 -32.23
CA TYR A 197 17.28 33.26 -31.46
C TYR A 197 17.40 32.67 -30.03
N TYR A 198 18.62 32.36 -29.59
CA TYR A 198 18.86 31.65 -28.32
C TYR A 198 19.28 32.58 -27.19
N THR A 199 18.97 32.19 -25.96
CA THR A 199 19.08 33.08 -24.78
C THR A 199 20.48 33.14 -24.18
N PHE A 200 21.37 32.26 -24.64
CA PHE A 200 22.71 32.07 -24.09
C PHE A 200 23.75 33.08 -24.62
N VAL A 201 23.60 33.58 -25.86
CA VAL A 201 24.55 34.52 -26.48
C VAL A 201 23.79 35.61 -27.27
N PRO A 202 23.89 36.89 -26.90
CA PRO A 202 24.59 37.42 -25.72
C PRO A 202 24.01 36.83 -24.44
N LEU A 203 24.79 36.82 -23.35
CA LEU A 203 24.35 36.38 -22.01
C LEU A 203 23.16 37.26 -21.56
N SER A 204 21.97 36.93 -22.06
CA SER A 204 20.77 37.68 -21.78
C SER A 204 20.50 37.53 -20.29
N LYS A 205 20.32 38.67 -19.64
CA LYS A 205 20.03 38.74 -18.21
C LYS A 205 18.54 38.97 -18.04
N GLY A 206 17.96 38.16 -17.18
CA GLY A 206 16.57 38.25 -16.79
C GLY A 206 15.58 37.80 -17.85
N PHE A 207 14.30 37.74 -17.45
CA PHE A 207 13.17 37.36 -18.30
C PHE A 207 13.30 35.97 -18.93
N CYS A 208 14.11 35.10 -18.30
CA CYS A 208 14.43 33.77 -18.80
C CYS A 208 13.18 32.89 -18.79
N THR A 209 12.67 32.57 -19.99
CA THR A 209 11.55 31.66 -20.16
C THR A 209 12.06 30.26 -20.47
N SER A 210 11.46 29.25 -19.84
CA SER A 210 11.75 27.84 -20.16
C SER A 210 11.18 27.39 -21.52
N SER A 211 10.39 28.23 -22.21
CA SER A 211 9.64 27.87 -23.41
C SER A 211 10.47 27.70 -24.69
N ASN A 212 11.75 28.06 -24.67
CA ASN A 212 12.62 27.92 -25.83
C ASN A 212 13.14 26.47 -25.96
N ILE A 213 13.75 26.15 -27.11
CA ILE A 213 14.30 24.82 -27.42
C ILE A 213 15.22 24.30 -26.32
N GLU A 214 15.95 25.20 -25.65
CA GLU A 214 16.89 24.88 -24.57
C GLU A 214 16.22 24.18 -23.37
N GLY A 215 14.91 24.39 -23.15
CA GLY A 215 14.13 23.76 -22.09
C GLY A 215 13.52 22.40 -22.46
N TYR A 216 13.65 21.95 -23.72
CA TYR A 216 13.03 20.72 -24.21
C TYR A 216 13.43 19.45 -23.43
N PRO A 217 14.69 19.26 -22.98
CA PRO A 217 15.06 18.07 -22.21
C PRO A 217 14.22 17.88 -20.94
N MET A 218 13.92 18.97 -20.22
CA MET A 218 13.09 18.91 -19.03
C MET A 218 11.63 18.63 -19.33
N TYR A 219 11.05 19.26 -20.36
CA TYR A 219 9.68 18.96 -20.77
C TYR A 219 9.55 17.52 -21.27
N PHE A 220 10.57 16.98 -21.94
CA PHE A 220 10.62 15.58 -22.35
C PHE A 220 10.64 14.66 -21.13
N ALA A 221 11.48 14.92 -20.12
CA ALA A 221 11.50 14.15 -18.88
C ALA A 221 10.15 14.21 -18.13
N ALA A 222 9.54 15.40 -18.06
CA ALA A 222 8.21 15.59 -17.48
C ALA A 222 7.12 14.83 -18.24
N PHE A 223 7.18 14.81 -19.57
CA PHE A 223 6.26 14.05 -20.43
C PHE A 223 6.43 12.54 -20.24
N VAL A 224 7.67 12.04 -20.19
CA VAL A 224 7.97 10.63 -19.90
C VAL A 224 7.39 10.23 -18.54
N TYR A 225 7.58 11.06 -17.51
CA TYR A 225 7.01 10.82 -16.18
C TYR A 225 5.47 10.87 -16.19
N PHE A 226 4.87 11.80 -16.94
CA PHE A 226 3.42 11.90 -17.08
C PHE A 226 2.83 10.61 -17.69
N VAL A 227 3.39 10.13 -18.81
CA VAL A 227 2.96 8.88 -19.44
C VAL A 227 3.16 7.69 -18.49
N PHE A 228 4.32 7.59 -17.85
CA PHE A 228 4.61 6.56 -16.87
C PHE A 228 3.62 6.55 -15.70
N SER A 229 3.19 7.72 -15.22
CA SER A 229 2.27 7.86 -14.09
C SER A 229 0.91 7.20 -14.36
N PHE A 230 0.39 7.28 -15.59
CA PHE A 230 -0.83 6.56 -15.98
C PHE A 230 -0.66 5.04 -15.95
N PHE A 231 0.45 4.54 -16.50
CA PHE A 231 0.74 3.10 -16.47
C PHE A 231 0.91 2.59 -15.04
N ALA A 232 1.63 3.34 -14.21
CA ALA A 232 1.82 3.02 -12.79
C ALA A 232 0.48 3.01 -12.03
N LEU A 233 -0.41 3.98 -12.26
CA LEU A 233 -1.76 4.01 -11.66
C LEU A 233 -2.58 2.78 -12.04
N TYR A 234 -2.60 2.43 -13.33
CA TYR A 234 -3.33 1.26 -13.82
C TYR A 234 -2.87 -0.02 -13.13
N GLU A 235 -1.56 -0.23 -13.04
CA GLU A 235 -1.00 -1.43 -12.41
C GLU A 235 -1.16 -1.43 -10.88
N LEU A 236 -1.07 -0.27 -10.22
CA LEU A 236 -1.38 -0.15 -8.80
C LEU A 236 -2.83 -0.50 -8.50
N HIS A 237 -3.78 -0.15 -9.38
CA HIS A 237 -5.18 -0.55 -9.19
C HIS A 237 -5.39 -2.06 -9.30
N LYS A 238 -4.63 -2.73 -10.18
CA LYS A 238 -4.62 -4.19 -10.34
C LYS A 238 -4.01 -4.94 -9.16
N LEU A 239 -3.16 -4.29 -8.35
CA LEU A 239 -2.37 -4.94 -7.30
C LEU A 239 -3.13 -5.34 -6.02
N GLY A 240 -4.45 -5.13 -5.89
CA GLY A 240 -5.21 -5.55 -4.70
C GLY A 240 -4.91 -4.72 -3.45
N SER A 241 -5.78 -4.74 -2.44
CA SER A 241 -5.79 -3.78 -1.31
C SER A 241 -4.72 -4.00 -0.23
N ASP A 242 -3.87 -5.01 -0.39
CA ASP A 242 -3.06 -5.55 0.71
C ASP A 242 -1.78 -4.76 1.03
N PHE A 243 -1.39 -3.83 0.16
CA PHE A 243 -0.15 -3.08 0.31
C PHE A 243 -0.37 -1.74 1.00
N VAL A 244 0.32 -1.52 2.13
CA VAL A 244 0.16 -0.34 3.00
C VAL A 244 0.43 0.98 2.26
N LEU A 245 1.48 1.03 1.43
CA LEU A 245 1.88 2.25 0.71
C LEU A 245 1.07 2.49 -0.58
N ARG A 246 0.29 1.50 -1.05
CA ARG A 246 -0.45 1.58 -2.32
C ARG A 246 -1.39 2.78 -2.33
N ARG A 247 -2.17 2.96 -1.27
CA ARG A 247 -3.16 4.05 -1.20
C ARG A 247 -2.49 5.42 -1.27
N SER A 248 -1.40 5.62 -0.51
CA SER A 248 -0.64 6.86 -0.53
C SER A 248 -0.04 7.14 -1.91
N LEU A 249 0.49 6.10 -2.57
CA LEU A 249 1.09 6.23 -3.89
C LEU A 249 0.06 6.55 -4.99
N ILE A 250 -1.11 5.90 -4.95
CA ILE A 250 -2.22 6.21 -5.88
C ILE A 250 -2.64 7.68 -5.75
N ILE A 251 -2.85 8.16 -4.51
CA ILE A 251 -3.21 9.57 -4.25
C ILE A 251 -2.11 10.51 -4.78
N THR A 252 -0.85 10.19 -4.51
CA THR A 252 0.32 10.97 -4.97
C THR A 252 0.37 11.07 -6.49
N LEU A 253 0.14 9.96 -7.19
CA LEU A 253 0.14 9.91 -8.65
C LEU A 253 -1.01 10.73 -9.25
N TYR A 254 -2.22 10.66 -8.69
CA TYR A 254 -3.33 11.51 -9.13
C TYR A 254 -3.01 13.00 -8.95
N ILE A 255 -2.51 13.39 -7.77
CA ILE A 255 -2.10 14.77 -7.49
C ILE A 255 -0.98 15.19 -8.46
N SER A 256 -0.01 14.32 -8.72
CA SER A 256 1.10 14.59 -9.64
C SER A 256 0.61 14.86 -11.06
N ILE A 257 -0.30 14.04 -11.57
CA ILE A 257 -0.89 14.20 -12.90
C ILE A 257 -1.61 15.55 -12.98
N VAL A 258 -2.44 15.89 -11.98
CA VAL A 258 -3.16 17.17 -11.93
C VAL A 258 -2.18 18.35 -11.89
N LEU A 259 -1.15 18.30 -11.03
CA LEU A 259 -0.16 19.37 -10.91
C LEU A 259 0.66 19.55 -12.19
N LEU A 260 0.99 18.46 -12.91
CA LEU A 260 1.69 18.55 -14.20
C LEU A 260 0.81 19.17 -15.28
N VAL A 261 -0.47 18.78 -15.36
CA VAL A 261 -1.43 19.39 -16.30
C VAL A 261 -1.58 20.88 -16.01
N LEU A 262 -1.75 21.25 -14.74
CA LEU A 262 -1.84 22.67 -14.33
C LEU A 262 -0.54 23.43 -14.64
N THR A 263 0.62 22.79 -14.50
CA THR A 263 1.91 23.39 -14.87
C THR A 263 2.00 23.63 -16.37
N VAL A 264 1.54 22.69 -17.21
CA VAL A 264 1.51 22.86 -18.66
C VAL A 264 0.55 23.97 -19.06
N ILE A 265 -0.68 23.98 -18.52
CA ILE A 265 -1.68 25.03 -18.78
C ILE A 265 -1.14 26.40 -18.36
N GLY A 266 -0.57 26.51 -17.15
CA GLY A 266 0.03 27.74 -16.66
C GLY A 266 1.23 28.20 -17.50
N ASN A 267 1.94 27.28 -18.15
CA ASN A 267 3.04 27.61 -19.04
C ASN A 267 2.60 28.05 -20.45
N THR A 268 1.52 27.48 -20.98
CA THR A 268 1.06 27.77 -22.34
C THR A 268 0.14 28.99 -22.38
N THR A 269 -0.71 29.18 -21.37
CA THR A 269 -1.74 30.24 -21.38
C THR A 269 -1.19 31.61 -20.96
N PRO A 270 -1.21 32.64 -21.84
CA PRO A 270 -0.76 34.00 -21.49
C PRO A 270 -1.55 34.60 -20.33
N PHE A 271 -2.88 34.38 -20.30
CA PHE A 271 -3.75 34.92 -19.27
C PHE A 271 -3.34 34.50 -17.86
N VAL A 272 -2.98 33.21 -17.68
CA VAL A 272 -2.51 32.71 -16.39
C VAL A 272 -1.17 33.36 -16.05
N LYS A 273 -0.23 33.42 -17.00
CA LYS A 273 1.13 34.01 -16.84
C LYS A 273 1.13 35.48 -16.43
N CYS A 274 0.13 36.23 -16.82
CA CYS A 274 0.04 37.67 -16.58
C CYS A 274 -0.95 38.01 -15.45
N HIS A 275 -1.47 37.01 -14.73
CA HIS A 275 -2.45 37.24 -13.67
C HIS A 275 -1.77 37.67 -12.35
N LYS A 276 -2.41 38.58 -11.59
CA LYS A 276 -1.91 39.08 -10.28
C LYS A 276 -1.60 37.98 -9.27
N ILE A 277 -2.25 36.81 -9.38
CA ILE A 277 -2.04 35.65 -8.49
C ILE A 277 -0.60 35.09 -8.56
N ILE A 278 0.09 35.26 -9.70
CA ILE A 278 1.46 34.77 -9.89
C ILE A 278 2.46 35.43 -8.96
N ARG A 279 2.15 36.63 -8.46
CA ARG A 279 2.95 37.29 -7.42
C ARG A 279 3.10 36.42 -6.16
N TYR A 280 2.05 35.66 -5.83
CA TYR A 280 1.99 34.82 -4.64
C TYR A 280 2.41 33.38 -4.95
N ILE A 281 1.90 32.82 -6.05
CA ILE A 281 2.16 31.44 -6.45
C ILE A 281 2.56 31.44 -7.93
N PRO A 282 3.86 31.57 -8.25
CA PRO A 282 4.34 31.36 -9.60
C PRO A 282 3.94 29.97 -10.10
N HIS A 283 3.61 29.84 -11.38
CA HIS A 283 3.22 28.55 -11.97
C HIS A 283 4.29 27.46 -11.76
N ASP A 284 5.56 27.83 -11.73
CA ASP A 284 6.67 26.92 -11.42
C ASP A 284 6.67 26.37 -9.98
N SER A 285 6.01 27.06 -9.05
CA SER A 285 5.83 26.55 -7.68
C SER A 285 4.88 25.36 -7.62
N LEU A 286 4.06 25.10 -8.64
CA LEU A 286 3.29 23.87 -8.73
C LEU A 286 4.18 22.64 -8.81
N LEU A 287 5.35 22.74 -9.48
CA LEU A 287 6.33 21.66 -9.49
C LEU A 287 7.02 21.47 -8.14
N GLN A 288 7.21 22.55 -7.36
CA GLN A 288 7.71 22.46 -5.98
C GLN A 288 6.69 21.78 -5.06
N ILE A 289 5.40 22.10 -5.23
CA ILE A 289 4.30 21.43 -4.51
C ILE A 289 4.28 19.94 -4.88
N PHE A 290 4.43 19.61 -6.16
CA PHE A 290 4.60 18.23 -6.61
C PHE A 290 5.76 17.54 -5.88
N SER A 291 6.92 18.20 -5.78
CA SER A 291 8.05 17.66 -5.02
C SER A 291 7.72 17.50 -3.53
N CYS A 292 6.95 18.40 -2.91
CA CYS A 292 6.54 18.25 -1.51
C CYS A 292 5.63 17.04 -1.30
N VAL A 293 4.64 16.85 -2.18
CA VAL A 293 3.68 15.74 -2.11
C VAL A 293 4.40 14.40 -2.29
N PHE A 294 5.31 14.32 -3.27
CA PHE A 294 6.08 13.10 -3.51
C PHE A 294 7.07 12.82 -2.36
N ASN A 295 7.80 13.83 -1.87
CA ASN A 295 8.68 13.73 -0.71
C ASN A 295 7.91 13.23 0.53
N TYR A 296 6.72 13.78 0.79
CA TYR A 296 5.88 13.31 1.89
C TYR A 296 5.54 11.82 1.75
N SER A 297 5.03 11.40 0.60
CA SER A 297 4.55 10.02 0.40
C SER A 297 5.65 8.97 0.36
N HIS A 298 6.84 9.32 -0.14
CA HIS A 298 7.94 8.37 -0.29
C HIS A 298 8.96 8.45 0.84
N ILE A 299 9.23 9.63 1.40
CA ILE A 299 10.28 9.84 2.42
C ILE A 299 9.64 9.94 3.80
N SER A 300 8.84 10.98 4.03
CA SER A 300 8.38 11.34 5.38
C SER A 300 7.37 10.34 5.95
N TYR A 301 6.41 9.89 5.15
CA TYR A 301 5.39 8.93 5.60
C TYR A 301 5.98 7.56 5.95
N PRO A 302 6.84 6.94 5.11
CA PRO A 302 7.49 5.68 5.49
C PRO A 302 8.42 5.81 6.72
N LEU A 303 9.12 6.93 6.88
CA LEU A 303 9.90 7.20 8.10
C LEU A 303 9.00 7.30 9.34
N PHE A 304 7.85 7.96 9.22
CA PHE A 304 6.88 8.02 10.31
C PHE A 304 6.34 6.62 10.65
N GLN A 305 6.02 5.80 9.64
CA GLN A 305 5.61 4.40 9.86
C GLN A 305 6.68 3.58 10.56
N LEU A 306 7.95 3.79 10.21
CA LEU A 306 9.06 3.12 10.87
C LEU A 306 9.19 3.54 12.34
N TYR A 307 9.08 4.84 12.61
CA TYR A 307 9.09 5.36 13.98
C TYR A 307 7.91 4.80 14.80
N TYR A 308 6.70 4.81 14.22
CA TYR A 308 5.51 4.21 14.81
C TYR A 308 5.72 2.73 15.13
N THR A 309 6.24 1.96 14.18
CA THR A 309 6.53 0.53 14.38
C THR A 309 7.54 0.32 15.51
N LYS A 310 8.63 1.10 15.55
CA LYS A 310 9.62 1.03 16.63
C LYS A 310 9.03 1.40 17.99
N TYR A 311 8.10 2.34 18.02
CA TYR A 311 7.39 2.76 19.24
C TYR A 311 6.42 1.67 19.72
N GLU A 312 5.54 1.18 18.84
CA GLU A 312 4.56 0.16 19.18
C GLU A 312 5.24 -1.15 19.62
N VAL A 313 6.29 -1.59 18.94
CA VAL A 313 7.01 -2.82 19.34
C VAL A 313 7.65 -2.70 20.73
N LYS A 314 8.01 -1.49 21.18
CA LYS A 314 8.49 -1.30 22.57
C LYS A 314 7.35 -1.51 23.58
N LYS A 315 6.16 -1.04 23.25
CA LYS A 315 4.96 -1.11 24.10
C LYS A 315 4.35 -2.52 24.15
N LEU A 316 4.68 -3.40 23.21
CA LEU A 316 4.14 -4.76 23.18
C LEU A 316 4.54 -5.58 24.42
N ASP A 317 3.53 -6.12 25.10
CA ASP A 317 3.71 -7.09 26.18
C ASP A 317 4.02 -8.48 25.62
N LEU A 318 4.88 -9.25 26.30
CA LEU A 318 5.22 -10.63 25.92
C LEU A 318 4.09 -11.63 26.25
N THR A 319 2.85 -11.28 25.91
CA THR A 319 1.63 -12.05 26.18
C THR A 319 0.96 -12.48 24.88
N LYS A 320 0.06 -13.47 24.94
CA LYS A 320 -0.77 -13.88 23.78
C LYS A 320 -1.61 -12.71 23.25
N SER A 321 -2.07 -11.82 24.13
CA SER A 321 -2.76 -10.58 23.74
C SER A 321 -1.87 -9.67 22.88
N GLY A 322 -0.59 -9.53 23.24
CA GLY A 322 0.40 -8.80 22.45
C GLY A 322 0.61 -9.38 21.05
N LEU A 323 0.61 -10.71 20.90
CA LEU A 323 0.63 -11.36 19.57
C LEU A 323 -0.64 -11.05 18.77
N ILE A 324 -1.81 -11.18 19.39
CA ILE A 324 -3.09 -10.86 18.71
C ILE A 324 -3.14 -9.39 18.29
N HIS A 325 -2.58 -8.47 19.10
CA HIS A 325 -2.43 -7.07 18.73
C HIS A 325 -1.57 -6.90 17.47
N ILE A 326 -0.39 -7.55 17.40
CA ILE A 326 0.43 -7.55 16.18
C ILE A 326 -0.37 -8.07 14.98
N LEU A 327 -1.08 -9.19 15.15
CA LEU A 327 -1.75 -9.85 14.04
C LEU A 327 -2.95 -9.04 13.50
N ASN A 328 -3.54 -8.18 14.32
CA ASN A 328 -4.64 -7.30 13.94
C ASN A 328 -4.17 -5.94 13.40
N ASP A 329 -3.01 -5.42 13.82
CA ASP A 329 -2.43 -4.18 13.28
C ASP A 329 -1.75 -4.46 11.93
N THR A 330 -2.18 -3.78 10.87
CA THR A 330 -1.70 -4.03 9.50
C THR A 330 -0.21 -3.74 9.31
N THR A 331 0.34 -2.77 10.05
CA THR A 331 1.75 -2.38 9.94
C THR A 331 2.62 -3.37 10.70
N LEU A 332 2.25 -3.69 11.95
CA LEU A 332 2.97 -4.68 12.76
C LEU A 332 2.87 -6.10 12.16
N PHE A 333 1.71 -6.45 11.59
CA PHE A 333 1.52 -7.74 10.91
C PHE A 333 2.52 -7.93 9.77
N ASN A 334 2.74 -6.92 8.93
CA ASN A 334 3.66 -7.03 7.79
C ASN A 334 5.11 -7.21 8.24
N GLU A 335 5.51 -6.52 9.30
CA GLU A 335 6.83 -6.66 9.93
C GLU A 335 7.01 -8.06 10.55
N PHE A 336 6.00 -8.54 11.26
CA PHE A 336 6.00 -9.87 11.83
C PHE A 336 6.01 -10.96 10.76
N LEU A 337 5.24 -10.79 9.67
CA LEU A 337 5.22 -11.69 8.53
C LEU A 337 6.59 -11.77 7.84
N ASN A 338 7.28 -10.64 7.66
CA ASN A 338 8.64 -10.62 7.11
C ASN A 338 9.61 -11.38 8.02
N PHE A 339 9.51 -11.19 9.34
CA PHE A 339 10.29 -11.98 10.30
C PHE A 339 9.98 -13.48 10.17
N CYS A 340 8.71 -13.85 10.07
CA CYS A 340 8.30 -15.25 9.91
C CYS A 340 8.81 -15.87 8.59
N ASN A 341 8.85 -15.10 7.50
CA ASN A 341 9.47 -15.54 6.24
C ASN A 341 10.94 -15.91 6.44
N THR A 342 11.71 -15.10 7.19
CA THR A 342 13.12 -15.40 7.47
C THR A 342 13.30 -16.61 8.38
N LYS A 343 12.33 -16.89 9.25
CA LYS A 343 12.34 -18.00 10.21
C LYS A 343 11.58 -19.25 9.72
N ARG A 344 11.06 -19.23 8.49
CA ARG A 344 10.29 -20.33 7.87
C ARG A 344 9.07 -20.76 8.69
N CYS A 345 8.28 -19.78 9.11
CA CYS A 345 7.06 -20.00 9.90
C CYS A 345 5.89 -19.12 9.43
N VAL A 346 5.87 -18.86 8.12
CA VAL A 346 4.91 -17.95 7.48
C VAL A 346 3.50 -18.56 7.45
N GLU A 347 3.40 -19.88 7.40
CA GLU A 347 2.17 -20.65 7.29
C GLU A 347 1.18 -20.35 8.42
N GLY A 348 1.63 -20.25 9.67
CA GLY A 348 0.76 -19.93 10.80
C GLY A 348 0.18 -18.51 10.72
N VAL A 349 0.97 -17.55 10.22
CA VAL A 349 0.55 -16.15 10.08
C VAL A 349 -0.43 -16.00 8.90
N ILE A 350 -0.18 -16.69 7.79
CA ILE A 350 -1.12 -16.71 6.65
C ILE A 350 -2.43 -17.40 7.06
N PHE A 351 -2.35 -18.52 7.80
CA PHE A 351 -3.52 -19.21 8.31
C PHE A 351 -4.38 -18.32 9.20
N HIS A 352 -3.78 -17.56 10.13
CA HIS A 352 -4.51 -16.57 10.92
C HIS A 352 -5.34 -15.63 10.04
N ARG A 353 -4.73 -15.10 8.97
CA ARG A 353 -5.39 -14.17 8.05
C ARG A 353 -6.54 -14.82 7.29
N GLU A 354 -6.34 -16.03 6.78
CA GLU A 354 -7.37 -16.77 6.05
C GLU A 354 -8.52 -17.23 6.96
N TYR A 355 -8.21 -17.61 8.19
CA TYR A 355 -9.20 -17.91 9.23
C TYR A 355 -10.06 -16.69 9.59
N LYS A 356 -9.46 -15.49 9.76
CA LYS A 356 -10.23 -14.26 10.01
C LYS A 356 -11.15 -13.92 8.84
N LYS A 357 -10.69 -14.09 7.60
CA LYS A 357 -11.55 -13.94 6.40
C LYS A 357 -12.72 -14.91 6.45
N PHE A 358 -12.46 -16.19 6.74
CA PHE A 358 -13.50 -17.21 6.87
C PHE A 358 -14.55 -16.83 7.92
N LYS A 359 -14.14 -16.46 9.14
CA LYS A 359 -15.06 -15.99 10.20
C LYS A 359 -15.84 -14.72 9.80
N ASN A 360 -15.25 -13.83 9.03
CA ASN A 360 -15.93 -12.61 8.58
C ASN A 360 -17.08 -12.90 7.60
N ILE A 361 -16.99 -13.94 6.77
CA ILE A 361 -18.08 -14.36 5.88
C ILE A 361 -19.35 -14.64 6.71
N PHE A 362 -19.23 -15.34 7.84
CA PHE A 362 -20.37 -15.61 8.73
C PHE A 362 -20.91 -14.34 9.39
N ARG A 363 -20.03 -13.44 9.85
CA ARG A 363 -20.43 -12.17 10.48
C ARG A 363 -21.18 -11.25 9.52
N GLU A 364 -20.72 -11.15 8.28
CA GLU A 364 -21.37 -10.35 7.24
C GLU A 364 -22.67 -11.00 6.77
N SER A 365 -22.68 -12.32 6.61
CA SER A 365 -23.87 -13.08 6.25
C SER A 365 -24.95 -12.94 7.31
N GLY A 366 -24.63 -13.04 8.59
CA GLY A 366 -25.57 -12.82 9.69
C GLY A 366 -26.20 -11.41 9.65
N LYS A 367 -25.41 -10.37 9.35
CA LYS A 367 -25.94 -9.00 9.15
C LYS A 367 -26.87 -8.90 7.94
N LYS A 368 -26.48 -9.50 6.81
CA LYS A 368 -27.29 -9.51 5.57
C LYS A 368 -28.61 -10.24 5.77
N LEU A 369 -28.59 -11.39 6.44
CA LEU A 369 -29.79 -12.18 6.80
C LEU A 369 -30.72 -11.39 7.72
N ASN A 370 -30.18 -10.74 8.75
CA ASN A 370 -30.98 -9.89 9.64
C ASN A 370 -31.59 -8.68 8.92
N SER A 371 -30.90 -8.12 7.91
CA SER A 371 -31.43 -7.01 7.10
C SER A 371 -32.46 -7.44 6.04
N ALA A 372 -32.44 -8.71 5.62
CA ALA A 372 -33.38 -9.26 4.64
C ALA A 372 -34.68 -9.78 5.28
N GLY A 373 -34.67 -10.03 6.60
CA GLY A 373 -35.85 -10.40 7.37
C GLY A 373 -36.59 -9.16 7.88
N GLY A 374 -37.70 -8.81 7.23
CA GLY A 374 -38.68 -7.90 7.81
C GLY A 374 -39.18 -8.45 9.15
N VAL A 375 -39.15 -7.61 10.19
CA VAL A 375 -39.79 -7.75 11.51
C VAL A 375 -40.04 -9.21 11.93
N PHE A 376 -38.96 -9.92 12.23
CA PHE A 376 -39.04 -11.02 13.18
C PHE A 376 -38.47 -10.50 14.48
N GLU A 377 -39.33 -9.90 15.30
CA GLU A 377 -39.07 -9.73 16.72
C GLU A 377 -38.86 -11.13 17.32
N SER A 378 -37.59 -11.53 17.40
CA SER A 378 -37.19 -12.51 18.39
C SER A 378 -37.25 -11.78 19.73
N THR A 379 -38.36 -11.93 20.45
CA THR A 379 -38.40 -11.77 21.90
C THR A 379 -37.48 -12.81 22.53
N SER A 380 -36.17 -12.57 22.47
CA SER A 380 -35.18 -13.17 23.35
C SER A 380 -34.49 -12.02 24.07
N SER A 381 -34.96 -11.79 25.29
CA SER A 381 -34.26 -11.16 26.42
C SER A 381 -33.02 -10.31 26.11
N ASN A 382 -33.15 -9.00 26.38
CA ASN A 382 -32.08 -8.06 26.76
C ASN A 382 -30.66 -8.65 26.77
N SER A 383 -29.96 -8.52 25.65
CA SER A 383 -28.49 -8.48 25.62
C SER A 383 -28.05 -7.12 25.09
N SER A 384 -28.47 -6.07 25.80
CA SER A 384 -27.78 -4.79 25.75
C SER A 384 -26.35 -4.99 26.27
N SER A 385 -25.39 -4.48 25.49
CA SER A 385 -24.02 -4.19 25.91
C SER A 385 -23.25 -5.31 26.62
N TYR A 386 -22.75 -6.26 25.84
CA TYR A 386 -21.57 -7.01 26.24
C TYR A 386 -20.46 -6.79 25.20
N ASN A 387 -19.87 -5.59 25.27
CA ASN A 387 -18.42 -5.46 25.23
C ASN A 387 -17.86 -6.20 26.46
N ILE A 388 -17.90 -7.54 26.45
CA ILE A 388 -17.13 -8.33 27.41
C ILE A 388 -15.69 -8.13 26.96
N SER A 389 -14.99 -7.31 27.74
CA SER A 389 -13.55 -7.18 27.68
C SER A 389 -12.95 -8.59 27.69
N ILE A 390 -12.32 -8.96 26.58
CA ILE A 390 -11.46 -10.14 26.48
C ILE A 390 -10.43 -10.15 27.62
N ASP A 391 -10.08 -8.98 28.19
CA ASP A 391 -9.23 -8.83 29.37
C ASP A 391 -9.74 -9.56 30.63
N LEU A 392 -11.04 -9.78 30.81
CA LEU A 392 -11.59 -10.45 32.01
C LEU A 392 -11.48 -11.98 31.96
N LEU A 393 -11.36 -12.57 30.76
CA LEU A 393 -11.11 -14.01 30.59
C LEU A 393 -9.62 -14.37 30.78
N TYR A 394 -8.71 -13.41 30.57
CA TYR A 394 -7.26 -13.62 30.74
C TYR A 394 -6.74 -13.25 32.14
N LYS A 395 -7.45 -12.41 32.91
CA LYS A 395 -7.06 -12.02 34.27
C LYS A 395 -7.10 -13.15 35.31
N ASN A 396 -7.84 -14.23 35.03
CA ASN A 396 -7.95 -15.39 35.93
C ASN A 396 -6.92 -16.50 35.66
N ILE A 397 -6.05 -16.35 34.65
CA ILE A 397 -5.01 -17.33 34.31
C ILE A 397 -3.59 -16.82 34.68
N THR A 398 -3.43 -15.53 34.99
CA THR A 398 -2.13 -14.93 35.35
C THR A 398 -1.67 -15.20 36.80
N GLY A 399 -2.19 -16.26 37.42
CA GLY A 399 -1.94 -16.60 38.82
C GLY A 399 -0.94 -17.74 39.03
N LEU A 400 0.00 -18.04 38.13
CA LEU A 400 1.08 -18.98 38.46
C LEU A 400 2.33 -18.81 37.56
N SER A 401 3.46 -18.78 38.28
CA SER A 401 4.89 -18.82 37.90
C SER A 401 5.55 -17.57 37.26
N ASN A 402 6.28 -16.84 38.11
CA ASN A 402 7.36 -15.92 37.76
C ASN A 402 8.69 -16.68 37.61
N GLU A 403 8.76 -17.72 36.79
CA GLU A 403 10.04 -18.36 36.48
C GLU A 403 10.40 -18.20 34.99
N PRO A 404 11.59 -17.68 34.67
CA PRO A 404 12.06 -17.62 33.29
C PRO A 404 12.30 -19.05 32.78
N LEU A 405 11.59 -19.44 31.72
CA LEU A 405 11.78 -20.71 31.03
C LEU A 405 13.22 -20.82 30.46
N PRO A 406 13.88 -21.99 30.60
CA PRO A 406 15.20 -22.21 30.04
C PRO A 406 15.12 -22.27 28.52
N TYR A 407 16.07 -21.59 27.88
CA TYR A 407 16.24 -21.53 26.43
C TYR A 407 16.69 -22.91 25.91
N PHE A 408 15.92 -23.51 24.99
CA PHE A 408 16.40 -24.67 24.24
C PHE A 408 17.27 -24.16 23.08
N GLU A 409 18.59 -24.30 23.22
CA GLU A 409 19.50 -24.25 22.08
C GLU A 409 19.28 -25.50 21.23
N THR A 410 18.79 -25.33 20.00
CA THR A 410 18.78 -26.40 19.01
C THR A 410 20.21 -26.66 18.56
N SER A 411 20.79 -27.78 19.03
CA SER A 411 22.07 -28.30 18.59
C SER A 411 22.03 -28.61 17.09
N THR A 412 23.00 -28.05 16.36
CA THR A 412 23.38 -28.42 15.00
C THR A 412 23.54 -29.94 14.85
N TYR A 413 22.63 -30.57 14.12
CA TYR A 413 22.74 -31.98 13.73
C TYR A 413 23.80 -32.14 12.63
N ASN A 414 24.92 -32.76 12.98
CA ASN A 414 25.87 -33.31 12.02
C ASN A 414 25.36 -34.67 11.53
N ASN A 415 25.35 -34.85 10.22
CA ASN A 415 25.03 -36.11 9.55
C ASN A 415 26.04 -37.20 9.92
N ALA A 416 25.57 -38.25 10.58
CA ALA A 416 26.25 -39.54 10.62
C ALA A 416 25.23 -40.63 10.26
N GLN A 417 25.49 -41.30 9.13
CA GLN A 417 24.77 -42.47 8.66
C GLN A 417 24.87 -43.60 9.69
N HIS A 418 23.75 -44.20 10.08
CA HIS A 418 23.75 -45.53 10.65
C HIS A 418 22.58 -46.39 10.15
N ASN A 419 22.96 -47.60 9.77
CA ASN A 419 22.15 -48.71 9.27
C ASN A 419 21.02 -49.09 10.22
N TYR A 420 19.84 -49.34 9.65
CA TYR A 420 18.74 -50.05 10.32
C TYR A 420 18.86 -51.56 10.10
N PRO A 421 18.81 -52.38 11.16
CA PRO A 421 18.36 -53.76 11.03
C PRO A 421 16.83 -53.85 11.22
N SER A 422 16.23 -54.69 10.39
CA SER A 422 14.88 -55.21 10.53
C SER A 422 14.71 -55.97 11.84
N PHE A 423 13.66 -55.66 12.60
CA PHE A 423 13.06 -56.58 13.57
C PHE A 423 11.55 -56.39 13.61
N GLY A 424 10.84 -57.52 13.54
CA GLY A 424 9.39 -57.59 13.54
C GLY A 424 8.77 -57.91 14.90
N ASN A 425 7.43 -57.91 14.83
CA ASN A 425 6.43 -58.56 15.68
C ASN A 425 6.14 -58.04 17.10
N ASN A 426 4.83 -57.78 17.25
CA ASN A 426 3.98 -57.97 18.42
C ASN A 426 4.26 -57.16 19.67
N GLU A 427 3.40 -56.18 19.96
CA GLU A 427 2.73 -56.10 21.27
C GLU A 427 1.30 -55.53 21.13
N ASN A 428 0.33 -56.32 21.58
CA ASN A 428 -1.03 -55.88 21.90
C ASN A 428 -0.98 -55.11 23.23
N PHE A 429 -1.21 -53.80 23.22
CA PHE A 429 -1.41 -53.01 24.43
C PHE A 429 -2.84 -52.47 24.51
N LEU A 430 -3.64 -53.15 25.33
CA LEU A 430 -4.95 -52.72 25.82
C LEU A 430 -4.76 -51.60 26.84
N PHE A 431 -5.20 -50.38 26.52
CA PHE A 431 -5.42 -49.31 27.51
C PHE A 431 -6.93 -49.06 27.65
N ASN A 432 -7.52 -49.70 28.66
CA ASN A 432 -8.74 -49.21 29.30
C ASN A 432 -8.31 -48.15 30.31
N ASN A 433 -8.69 -46.89 30.09
CA ASN A 433 -8.82 -45.88 31.15
C ASN A 433 -9.77 -44.78 30.67
N SER A 434 -11.03 -44.90 31.07
CA SER A 434 -12.04 -43.85 30.95
C SER A 434 -11.81 -42.81 32.05
N LEU A 435 -11.16 -41.70 31.72
CA LEU A 435 -11.25 -40.47 32.50
C LEU A 435 -12.36 -39.58 31.91
N PRO A 436 -13.20 -38.93 32.72
CA PRO A 436 -14.25 -38.05 32.24
C PRO A 436 -13.64 -36.78 31.62
N SER A 437 -14.04 -36.47 30.39
CA SER A 437 -13.63 -35.25 29.71
C SER A 437 -14.29 -34.02 30.35
N PRO A 438 -13.61 -32.86 30.41
CA PRO A 438 -14.24 -31.62 30.87
C PRO A 438 -15.26 -31.15 29.83
N GLN A 439 -16.51 -30.94 30.25
CA GLN A 439 -17.53 -30.33 29.40
C GLN A 439 -17.17 -28.88 29.08
N THR A 440 -16.68 -28.64 27.87
CA THR A 440 -16.55 -27.30 27.31
C THR A 440 -17.96 -26.78 27.00
N LYS A 441 -18.35 -25.68 27.67
CA LYS A 441 -19.60 -24.95 27.39
C LYS A 441 -19.57 -24.41 25.96
N GLN A 442 -20.17 -25.14 25.02
CA GLN A 442 -20.39 -24.67 23.65
C GLN A 442 -21.53 -23.64 23.64
N HIS A 443 -21.18 -22.36 23.52
CA HIS A 443 -22.15 -21.32 23.17
C HIS A 443 -22.50 -21.44 21.69
N LYS A 444 -23.58 -22.17 21.38
CA LYS A 444 -24.16 -22.26 20.04
C LYS A 444 -24.74 -20.91 19.64
N ARG A 445 -24.13 -20.25 18.66
CA ARG A 445 -24.72 -19.11 17.96
C ARG A 445 -25.34 -19.66 16.67
N MET A 446 -26.58 -20.12 16.74
CA MET A 446 -27.27 -20.62 15.57
C MET A 446 -27.63 -19.44 14.66
N LEU A 447 -27.47 -19.62 13.34
CA LEU A 447 -28.28 -18.90 12.36
C LEU A 447 -29.70 -19.45 12.49
N SER A 448 -30.44 -19.01 13.51
CA SER A 448 -31.79 -19.52 13.76
C SER A 448 -32.72 -19.01 12.67
N PHE A 449 -32.96 -19.84 11.66
CA PHE A 449 -34.04 -19.61 10.71
C PHE A 449 -35.36 -19.86 11.44
N GLY A 450 -36.12 -18.80 11.68
CA GLY A 450 -37.48 -18.92 12.20
C GLY A 450 -38.32 -19.71 11.20
N ARG A 451 -38.53 -21.01 11.46
CA ARG A 451 -39.58 -21.77 10.78
C ARG A 451 -40.89 -21.10 11.15
N LYS A 452 -41.53 -20.40 10.20
CA LYS A 452 -42.96 -20.12 10.29
C LYS A 452 -43.67 -21.47 10.29
N LYS A 453 -43.93 -22.00 11.48
CA LYS A 453 -44.89 -23.07 11.69
C LYS A 453 -46.24 -22.45 11.32
N LYS A 454 -46.69 -22.67 10.08
CA LYS A 454 -48.10 -22.43 9.74
C LYS A 454 -48.86 -23.49 10.51
N ASP A 455 -49.52 -23.09 11.59
CA ASP A 455 -50.55 -23.92 12.21
C ASP A 455 -51.65 -24.11 11.16
N TYR A 456 -51.60 -25.25 10.47
CA TYR A 456 -52.69 -25.72 9.63
C TYR A 456 -53.75 -26.25 10.57
N SER A 457 -54.76 -25.43 10.85
CA SER A 457 -56.04 -25.87 11.37
C SER A 457 -56.67 -26.86 10.40
N ASP A 458 -56.99 -28.04 10.92
CA ASP A 458 -57.59 -29.17 10.22
C ASP A 458 -58.84 -28.77 9.43
N ALA A 459 -58.76 -28.90 8.10
CA ALA A 459 -59.92 -28.97 7.24
C ALA A 459 -59.83 -30.27 6.43
N ASN A 460 -60.65 -31.22 6.86
CA ASN A 460 -60.83 -32.56 6.32
C ASN A 460 -61.18 -32.48 4.82
N GLY A 461 -60.30 -33.00 3.96
CA GLY A 461 -60.48 -33.01 2.51
C GLY A 461 -59.59 -34.06 1.85
N ASN A 462 -60.17 -35.23 1.58
CA ASN A 462 -59.60 -36.26 0.70
C ASN A 462 -59.16 -35.64 -0.63
N ASN A 463 -57.87 -35.71 -0.95
CA ASN A 463 -57.36 -35.87 -2.32
C ASN A 463 -55.86 -36.25 -2.30
N ASN A 464 -55.54 -37.30 -3.06
CA ASN A 464 -54.21 -37.89 -3.23
C ASN A 464 -53.32 -37.05 -4.17
N ASP A 465 -52.96 -35.84 -3.77
CA ASP A 465 -51.87 -35.11 -4.43
C ASP A 465 -50.58 -35.30 -3.62
N ILE A 466 -49.69 -36.16 -4.13
CA ILE A 466 -48.31 -36.29 -3.65
C ILE A 466 -47.61 -34.98 -4.00
N TYR A 467 -47.78 -33.97 -3.14
CA TYR A 467 -47.05 -32.72 -3.21
C TYR A 467 -45.57 -33.05 -3.00
N SER A 468 -44.79 -33.01 -4.09
CA SER A 468 -43.35 -32.92 -4.00
C SER A 468 -43.03 -31.55 -3.39
N ASP A 469 -42.93 -31.49 -2.07
CA ASP A 469 -42.48 -30.32 -1.32
C ASP A 469 -41.04 -29.99 -1.73
N GLN A 470 -40.90 -29.28 -2.85
CA GLN A 470 -39.64 -28.72 -3.27
C GLN A 470 -39.27 -27.62 -2.26
N ILE A 471 -38.20 -27.85 -1.52
CA ILE A 471 -37.64 -26.87 -0.60
C ILE A 471 -37.22 -25.65 -1.44
N ILE A 472 -37.96 -24.55 -1.34
CA ILE A 472 -37.61 -23.28 -1.98
C ILE A 472 -36.49 -22.64 -1.15
N ILE A 473 -35.25 -22.85 -1.57
CA ILE A 473 -34.07 -22.22 -0.97
C ILE A 473 -33.86 -20.85 -1.61
N ASP A 474 -33.71 -19.81 -0.79
CA ASP A 474 -33.37 -18.47 -1.27
C ASP A 474 -32.01 -18.50 -1.98
N LYS A 475 -31.95 -17.97 -3.21
CA LYS A 475 -30.72 -17.83 -4.00
C LYS A 475 -29.61 -17.10 -3.23
N LYS A 476 -29.97 -16.16 -2.34
CA LYS A 476 -29.01 -15.45 -1.49
C LYS A 476 -28.31 -16.38 -0.50
N ILE A 477 -29.03 -17.33 0.08
CA ILE A 477 -28.47 -18.32 1.02
C ILE A 477 -27.51 -19.24 0.28
N VAL A 478 -27.90 -19.72 -0.91
CA VAL A 478 -27.03 -20.55 -1.75
C VAL A 478 -25.72 -19.83 -2.05
N HIS A 479 -25.77 -18.56 -2.49
CA HIS A 479 -24.56 -17.77 -2.76
C HIS A 479 -23.65 -17.62 -1.52
N ILE A 480 -24.21 -17.43 -0.33
CA ILE A 480 -23.41 -17.35 0.91
C ILE A 480 -22.69 -18.68 1.16
N TYR A 481 -23.38 -19.80 1.04
CA TYR A 481 -22.78 -21.11 1.23
C TYR A 481 -21.81 -21.51 0.11
N ASP A 482 -22.01 -21.02 -1.12
CA ASP A 482 -21.02 -21.17 -2.20
C ASP A 482 -19.69 -20.52 -1.80
N GLU A 483 -19.73 -19.28 -1.27
CA GLU A 483 -18.55 -18.56 -0.79
C GLU A 483 -17.87 -19.27 0.40
N ILE A 484 -18.66 -19.74 1.37
CA ILE A 484 -18.17 -20.53 2.52
C ILE A 484 -17.51 -21.82 2.04
N PHE A 485 -18.13 -22.53 1.08
CA PHE A 485 -17.63 -23.78 0.54
C PHE A 485 -16.30 -23.61 -0.18
N GLU A 486 -16.19 -22.61 -1.06
CA GLU A 486 -14.94 -22.30 -1.74
C GLU A 486 -13.84 -21.97 -0.71
N LYS A 487 -14.17 -21.15 0.29
CA LYS A 487 -13.20 -20.72 1.30
C LYS A 487 -12.74 -21.84 2.21
N ALA A 488 -13.66 -22.66 2.71
CA ALA A 488 -13.34 -23.77 3.61
C ALA A 488 -12.46 -24.82 2.91
N ASN A 489 -12.78 -25.16 1.67
CA ASN A 489 -11.98 -26.10 0.88
C ASN A 489 -10.62 -25.53 0.51
N LEU A 490 -10.52 -24.22 0.22
CA LEU A 490 -9.23 -23.56 0.03
C LEU A 490 -8.37 -23.69 1.29
N ILE A 491 -8.89 -23.35 2.46
CA ILE A 491 -8.15 -23.46 3.74
C ILE A 491 -7.71 -24.90 3.99
N TYR A 492 -8.61 -25.88 3.84
CA TYR A 492 -8.29 -27.29 4.03
C TYR A 492 -7.15 -27.75 3.11
N ASN A 493 -7.28 -27.52 1.81
CA ASN A 493 -6.30 -27.95 0.82
C ASN A 493 -4.94 -27.28 1.00
N PHE A 494 -4.93 -26.07 1.55
CA PHE A 494 -3.72 -25.26 1.67
C PHE A 494 -2.90 -25.54 2.92
N PHE A 495 -3.59 -25.80 4.04
CA PHE A 495 -2.96 -25.86 5.35
C PHE A 495 -3.03 -27.23 6.04
N PHE A 496 -3.98 -28.08 5.65
CA PHE A 496 -4.26 -29.35 6.35
C PHE A 496 -4.08 -30.58 5.46
N LYS A 497 -4.11 -30.41 4.13
CA LYS A 497 -3.82 -31.50 3.20
C LYS A 497 -2.35 -31.89 3.31
N GLN A 498 -2.10 -33.18 3.45
CA GLN A 498 -0.76 -33.74 3.54
C GLN A 498 0.08 -33.35 2.31
N ASN A 499 1.35 -32.97 2.55
CA ASN A 499 2.30 -32.49 1.55
C ASN A 499 1.89 -31.17 0.87
N SER A 500 1.07 -30.35 1.54
CA SER A 500 0.84 -28.97 1.11
C SER A 500 2.05 -28.10 1.44
N ASP A 501 2.32 -27.09 0.61
CA ASP A 501 3.51 -26.23 0.78
C ASP A 501 3.45 -25.38 2.05
N TYR A 502 2.26 -25.26 2.65
CA TYR A 502 1.96 -24.50 3.87
C TYR A 502 1.28 -25.40 4.91
N GLU A 503 1.57 -26.70 4.88
CA GLU A 503 1.07 -27.66 5.86
C GLU A 503 1.40 -27.17 7.28
N LEU A 504 0.36 -27.00 8.10
CA LEU A 504 0.52 -26.53 9.47
C LEU A 504 1.02 -27.67 10.35
N ASN A 505 1.97 -27.35 11.23
CA ASN A 505 2.39 -28.25 12.29
C ASN A 505 1.37 -28.23 13.44
N VAL A 506 0.25 -28.93 13.24
CA VAL A 506 -0.81 -29.14 14.25
C VAL A 506 -1.01 -30.63 14.51
N SER A 507 -1.57 -30.98 15.67
CA SER A 507 -1.79 -32.38 16.04
C SER A 507 -2.62 -33.15 15.00
N GLY A 508 -2.19 -34.38 14.68
CA GLY A 508 -2.87 -35.22 13.69
C GLY A 508 -4.33 -35.57 14.06
N TYR A 509 -4.69 -35.48 15.34
CA TYR A 509 -6.07 -35.60 15.81
C TYR A 509 -6.95 -34.44 15.28
N ILE A 510 -6.48 -33.20 15.39
CA ILE A 510 -7.18 -32.02 14.89
C ILE A 510 -7.34 -32.08 13.37
N VAL A 511 -6.27 -32.47 12.66
CA VAL A 511 -6.33 -32.63 11.18
C VAL A 511 -7.41 -33.63 10.78
N LYS A 512 -7.44 -34.82 11.39
CA LYS A 512 -8.47 -35.85 11.12
C LYS A 512 -9.88 -35.37 11.47
N LYS A 513 -10.04 -34.57 12.53
CA LYS A 513 -11.32 -33.99 12.93
C LYS A 513 -11.80 -32.96 11.90
N ILE A 514 -10.92 -32.06 11.46
CA ILE A 514 -11.21 -31.09 10.39
C ILE A 514 -11.56 -31.81 9.09
N GLU A 515 -10.80 -32.83 8.71
CA GLU A 515 -11.06 -33.65 7.51
C GLU A 515 -12.46 -34.28 7.53
N LYS A 516 -12.87 -34.88 8.65
CA LYS A 516 -14.23 -35.42 8.79
C LYS A 516 -15.30 -34.33 8.66
N ARG A 517 -15.10 -33.18 9.32
CA ARG A 517 -16.07 -32.07 9.28
C ARG A 517 -16.18 -31.46 7.88
N ILE A 518 -15.07 -31.28 7.16
CA ILE A 518 -15.10 -30.71 5.80
C ILE A 518 -15.76 -31.69 4.81
N GLN A 519 -15.53 -33.00 4.95
CA GLN A 519 -16.19 -34.03 4.13
C GLN A 519 -17.70 -34.04 4.34
N LEU A 520 -18.15 -34.00 5.60
CA LEU A 520 -19.57 -33.89 5.94
C LEU A 520 -20.16 -32.61 5.37
N PHE A 521 -19.54 -31.45 5.64
CA PHE A 521 -20.01 -30.17 5.11
C PHE A 521 -20.14 -30.18 3.58
N ASN A 522 -19.14 -30.69 2.85
CA ASN A 522 -19.16 -30.78 1.39
C ASN A 522 -20.29 -31.69 0.87
N LEU A 523 -20.58 -32.79 1.57
CA LEU A 523 -21.69 -33.69 1.24
C LEU A 523 -23.05 -32.98 1.38
N HIS A 524 -23.27 -32.28 2.50
CA HIS A 524 -24.53 -31.57 2.75
C HIS A 524 -24.71 -30.35 1.85
N TYR A 525 -23.64 -29.62 1.57
CA TYR A 525 -23.66 -28.53 0.60
C TYR A 525 -24.00 -29.04 -0.81
N SER A 526 -23.47 -30.20 -1.21
CA SER A 526 -23.82 -30.81 -2.51
C SER A 526 -25.30 -31.19 -2.60
N LYS A 527 -25.87 -31.74 -1.51
CA LYS A 527 -27.32 -32.02 -1.41
C LYS A 527 -28.14 -30.74 -1.53
N MET A 528 -27.76 -29.68 -0.80
CA MET A 528 -28.40 -28.36 -0.87
C MET A 528 -28.38 -27.80 -2.30
N LYS A 529 -27.21 -27.82 -2.97
CA LYS A 529 -27.04 -27.32 -4.34
C LYS A 529 -27.88 -28.09 -5.36
N ASN A 530 -28.03 -29.41 -5.15
CA ASN A 530 -28.85 -30.28 -5.98
C ASN A 530 -30.34 -30.31 -5.58
N LYS A 531 -30.78 -29.43 -4.66
CA LYS A 531 -32.16 -29.40 -4.13
C LYS A 531 -32.63 -30.73 -3.52
N GLN A 532 -31.70 -31.54 -3.01
CA GLN A 532 -32.00 -32.75 -2.26
C GLN A 532 -32.29 -32.41 -0.80
N LEU A 533 -32.86 -33.35 -0.05
CA LEU A 533 -33.16 -33.15 1.37
C LEU A 533 -31.85 -33.13 2.19
N PHE A 534 -31.64 -32.07 2.98
CA PHE A 534 -30.47 -31.87 3.84
C PHE A 534 -30.89 -31.26 5.19
N LEU A 535 -30.06 -31.46 6.23
CA LEU A 535 -30.23 -30.81 7.53
C LEU A 535 -29.37 -29.54 7.58
N TYR A 536 -29.91 -28.45 8.10
CA TYR A 536 -29.20 -27.18 8.21
C TYR A 536 -28.11 -27.23 9.29
N GLU A 537 -28.32 -28.04 10.33
CA GLU A 537 -27.37 -28.27 11.41
C GLU A 537 -26.06 -28.88 10.89
N GLU A 538 -26.13 -29.67 9.82
CA GLU A 538 -24.96 -30.31 9.20
C GLU A 538 -24.18 -29.36 8.27
N LEU A 539 -24.73 -28.17 7.98
CA LEU A 539 -24.03 -27.08 7.31
C LEU A 539 -23.30 -26.16 8.30
N GLU A 540 -23.41 -26.39 9.62
CA GLU A 540 -22.70 -25.62 10.65
C GLU A 540 -21.20 -25.92 10.62
N CYS A 541 -20.44 -25.03 9.98
CA CYS A 541 -18.98 -25.13 9.84
C CYS A 541 -18.20 -23.92 10.39
N GLU A 542 -18.87 -22.97 11.07
CA GLU A 542 -18.24 -21.73 11.56
C GLU A 542 -17.06 -22.00 12.51
N ASP A 543 -17.16 -23.05 13.32
CA ASP A 543 -16.18 -23.46 14.34
C ASP A 543 -15.23 -24.57 13.87
N MET A 544 -15.28 -24.96 12.58
CA MET A 544 -14.51 -26.08 12.04
C MET A 544 -13.01 -25.94 12.27
N PHE A 545 -12.48 -24.71 12.22
CA PHE A 545 -11.05 -24.42 12.32
C PHE A 545 -10.62 -23.82 13.66
N ASP A 546 -11.54 -23.67 14.63
CA ASP A 546 -11.27 -22.94 15.88
C ASP A 546 -10.19 -23.63 16.74
N GLU A 547 -10.19 -24.97 16.79
CA GLU A 547 -9.19 -25.74 17.55
C GLU A 547 -7.79 -25.63 16.94
N ALA A 548 -7.68 -25.77 15.61
CA ALA A 548 -6.41 -25.56 14.91
C ALA A 548 -5.92 -24.12 15.03
N TYR A 549 -6.82 -23.14 15.00
CA TYR A 549 -6.48 -21.74 15.19
C TYR A 549 -5.84 -21.50 16.57
N GLU A 550 -6.44 -22.02 17.63
CA GLU A 550 -5.87 -21.88 18.97
C GLU A 550 -4.48 -22.52 19.09
N GLU A 551 -4.28 -23.72 18.52
CA GLU A 551 -2.97 -24.39 18.52
C GLU A 551 -1.92 -23.60 17.72
N VAL A 552 -2.26 -23.07 16.55
CA VAL A 552 -1.36 -22.24 15.74
C VAL A 552 -0.99 -20.95 16.46
N ILE A 553 -1.96 -20.25 17.08
CA ILE A 553 -1.66 -19.02 17.83
C ILE A 553 -0.77 -19.34 19.02
N GLN A 554 -1.01 -20.45 19.73
CA GLN A 554 -0.16 -20.87 20.84
C GLN A 554 1.27 -21.17 20.36
N SER A 555 1.42 -21.87 19.24
CA SER A 555 2.72 -22.17 18.64
C SER A 555 3.46 -20.89 18.21
N LEU A 556 2.79 -19.97 17.52
CA LEU A 556 3.35 -18.67 17.14
C LEU A 556 3.78 -17.87 18.37
N TYR A 557 2.99 -17.89 19.43
CA TYR A 557 3.27 -17.18 20.67
C TYR A 557 4.53 -17.70 21.36
N ILE A 558 4.60 -19.01 21.61
CA ILE A 558 5.71 -19.64 22.34
C ILE A 558 7.00 -19.55 21.53
N ASN A 559 6.95 -19.89 20.24
CA ASN A 559 8.16 -20.15 19.45
C ASN A 559 8.71 -18.92 18.72
N ILE A 560 7.86 -17.93 18.39
CA ILE A 560 8.19 -16.94 17.35
C ILE A 560 8.00 -15.51 17.83
N TYR A 561 6.88 -15.25 18.50
CA TYR A 561 6.52 -13.92 18.96
C TYR A 561 7.53 -13.35 19.97
N SER A 562 7.90 -14.14 20.98
CA SER A 562 8.91 -13.77 21.98
C SER A 562 10.24 -13.42 21.31
N ALA A 563 10.71 -14.26 20.39
CA ALA A 563 11.92 -14.06 19.62
C ALA A 563 11.86 -12.79 18.74
N PHE A 564 10.71 -12.52 18.10
CA PHE A 564 10.49 -11.31 17.31
C PHE A 564 10.60 -10.04 18.17
N VAL A 565 9.90 -10.00 19.31
CA VAL A 565 9.91 -8.84 20.21
C VAL A 565 11.31 -8.60 20.76
N LEU A 566 12.01 -9.65 21.20
CA LEU A 566 13.40 -9.55 21.68
C LEU A 566 14.36 -9.09 20.58
N TYR A 567 14.25 -9.67 19.38
CA TYR A 567 15.06 -9.29 18.22
C TYR A 567 14.90 -7.80 17.88
N LYS A 568 13.65 -7.32 17.78
CA LYS A 568 13.37 -5.91 17.47
C LYS A 568 13.80 -4.96 18.59
N ARG A 569 13.72 -5.38 19.87
CA ARG A 569 14.22 -4.58 21.01
C ARG A 569 15.74 -4.46 21.02
N LYS A 570 16.47 -5.47 20.52
CA LYS A 570 17.94 -5.50 20.47
C LYS A 570 18.53 -4.72 19.29
N HIS A 571 17.92 -4.77 18.11
CA HIS A 571 18.42 -4.13 16.88
C HIS A 571 17.82 -2.72 16.65
N LYS A 572 17.99 -1.81 17.62
CA LYS A 572 17.45 -0.43 17.57
C LYS A 572 18.00 0.42 16.44
#